data_AF-A0A1F5SIQ0-F1
#
_entry.id   AF-A0A1F5SIQ0-F1
#
_cell.length_a   1.000
_cell.length_b   1.000
_cell.length_c   1.000
_cell.angle_alpha   90.00
_cell.angle_beta   90.00
_cell.angle_gamma   90.00
#
_symmetry.space_group_name_H-M   'P 1'
#
loop_
_entity.id
_entity.type
_entity.pdbx_description
1 polymer ?
#
loop_
_entity_poly.entity_id
_entity_poly.type
_entity_poly.pdbx_seq_one_letter_code
_entity_poly.pdbx_strand_id
1 'polypeptide(L)'
;MRFFSYIIVVSMFGASLFFFIVPQMTLAQSDYGLGATASDAFKGTTIQAQSEKASVATIVGRVINVVLSFVGVVFLILIIYGGFIWMTAGGSEEKVGQAINIFTAAAYGLMIVIAAFLITRYIGTALINSLQ
;
A
#
# COMPACT_ATOMS: atom_id res chain seq x y z
N MET A 1 19.86 -18.95 -46.98
CA MET A 1 19.05 -19.63 -45.93
C MET A 1 19.77 -19.79 -44.59
N ARG A 2 21.10 -20.01 -44.56
CA ARG A 2 21.87 -20.23 -43.31
C ARG A 2 21.95 -19.00 -42.39
N PHE A 3 21.97 -17.79 -42.95
CA PHE A 3 22.03 -16.53 -42.20
C PHE A 3 20.75 -16.26 -41.40
N PHE A 4 19.58 -16.63 -41.94
CA PHE A 4 18.29 -16.48 -41.28
C PHE A 4 18.12 -17.46 -40.11
N SER A 5 18.64 -18.69 -40.25
CA SER A 5 18.63 -19.69 -39.18
C SER A 5 19.52 -19.29 -37.99
N TYR A 6 20.65 -18.60 -38.22
CA TYR A 6 21.53 -18.14 -37.14
C TYR A 6 20.92 -16.98 -36.34
N ILE A 7 20.21 -16.05 -37.00
CA ILE A 7 19.46 -14.97 -36.34
C ILE A 7 18.37 -15.54 -35.41
N ILE A 8 17.67 -16.58 -35.84
CA ILE A 8 16.64 -17.25 -35.02
C ILE A 8 17.27 -17.93 -33.80
N VAL A 9 18.38 -18.65 -33.97
CA VAL A 9 19.04 -19.36 -32.86
C VAL A 9 19.65 -18.39 -31.84
N VAL A 10 20.26 -17.29 -32.29
CA VAL A 10 20.80 -16.24 -31.40
C VAL A 10 19.69 -15.51 -30.65
N SER A 11 18.56 -15.24 -31.30
CA SER A 11 17.37 -14.65 -30.66
C SER A 11 16.76 -15.57 -29.61
N MET A 12 16.68 -16.88 -29.88
CA MET A 12 16.17 -17.86 -28.91
C MET A 12 17.10 -18.04 -27.70
N PHE A 13 18.42 -17.99 -27.89
CA PHE A 13 19.37 -18.08 -26.78
C PHE A 13 19.34 -16.80 -25.92
N GLY A 14 19.25 -15.63 -26.54
CA GLY A 14 19.11 -14.34 -25.85
C GLY A 14 17.81 -14.21 -25.05
N ALA A 15 16.69 -14.72 -25.56
CA ALA A 15 15.42 -14.74 -24.85
C ALA A 15 15.46 -15.66 -23.60
N SER A 16 16.18 -16.78 -23.66
CA SER A 16 16.34 -17.70 -22.51
C SER A 16 17.19 -17.08 -21.39
N LEU A 17 18.22 -16.31 -21.76
CA LEU A 17 19.07 -15.57 -20.82
C LEU A 17 18.30 -14.41 -20.17
N PHE A 18 17.43 -13.74 -20.93
CA PHE A 18 16.56 -12.71 -20.38
C PHE A 18 15.57 -13.28 -19.35
N PHE A 19 15.04 -14.49 -19.58
CA PHE A 19 14.14 -15.17 -18.65
C PHE A 19 14.83 -15.69 -17.38
N PHE A 20 16.16 -15.84 -17.40
CA PHE A 20 16.99 -16.26 -16.26
C PHE A 20 17.51 -15.08 -15.40
N ILE A 21 17.60 -13.88 -15.96
CA ILE A 21 18.10 -12.67 -15.26
C ILE A 21 16.97 -11.84 -14.66
N VAL A 22 15.74 -11.97 -15.15
CA VAL A 22 14.57 -11.42 -14.46
C VAL A 22 14.34 -12.25 -13.19
N PRO A 23 14.30 -11.64 -11.99
CA PRO A 23 14.08 -12.38 -10.75
C PRO A 23 12.77 -13.16 -10.85
N GLN A 24 12.87 -14.49 -10.80
CA GLN A 24 11.73 -15.41 -10.71
C GLN A 24 11.08 -15.28 -9.32
N MET A 25 10.42 -14.16 -9.08
CA MET A 25 9.45 -14.01 -7.99
C MET A 25 8.07 -14.39 -8.53
N THR A 26 7.93 -15.67 -8.87
CA THR A 26 6.63 -16.30 -9.07
C THR A 26 6.58 -17.63 -8.33
N LEU A 27 6.87 -17.59 -7.03
CA LEU A 27 6.12 -18.41 -6.09
C LEU A 27 4.76 -17.74 -5.93
N ALA A 28 3.82 -18.14 -6.80
CA ALA A 28 2.41 -17.99 -6.51
C ALA A 28 2.05 -18.93 -5.35
N GLN A 29 2.49 -18.59 -4.13
CA GLN A 29 1.78 -19.00 -2.94
C GLN A 29 0.59 -18.07 -2.87
N SER A 30 -0.61 -18.62 -3.10
CA SER A 30 -1.88 -17.92 -2.93
C SER A 30 -2.04 -17.52 -1.47
N ASP A 31 -1.44 -16.40 -1.14
CA ASP A 31 -1.76 -15.59 0.01
C ASP A 31 -2.07 -14.22 -0.58
N TYR A 32 -3.34 -14.01 -0.93
CA TYR A 32 -3.86 -12.68 -1.20
C TYR A 32 -3.32 -11.81 -0.09
N GLY A 33 -2.63 -10.72 -0.44
CA GLY A 33 -1.72 -9.96 0.43
C GLY A 33 -2.28 -9.53 1.79
N LEU A 34 -3.51 -9.89 2.15
CA LEU A 34 -3.98 -10.04 3.52
C LEU A 34 -3.06 -10.85 4.44
N GLY A 35 -2.43 -11.96 4.06
CA GLY A 35 -1.56 -12.70 5.01
C GLY A 35 -0.17 -12.08 5.16
N ALA A 36 0.44 -11.57 4.09
CA ALA A 36 1.64 -10.73 4.16
C ALA A 36 1.37 -9.40 4.90
N THR A 37 0.30 -8.68 4.55
CA THR A 37 -0.11 -7.42 5.20
C THR A 37 -0.60 -7.65 6.63
N ALA A 38 -1.28 -8.76 6.93
CA ALA A 38 -1.63 -9.13 8.30
C ALA A 38 -0.39 -9.52 9.07
N SER A 39 0.56 -10.25 8.49
CA SER A 39 1.83 -10.56 9.17
C SER A 39 2.67 -9.32 9.38
N ASP A 40 2.67 -8.35 8.47
CA ASP A 40 3.44 -7.10 8.60
C ASP A 40 2.73 -6.11 9.54
N ALA A 41 1.40 -6.08 9.54
CA ALA A 41 0.60 -5.39 10.57
C ALA A 41 0.80 -6.04 11.95
N PHE A 42 0.96 -7.36 12.01
CA PHE A 42 1.19 -8.12 13.25
C PHE A 42 2.66 -8.12 13.70
N LYS A 43 3.63 -7.95 12.80
CA LYS A 43 5.05 -7.65 13.13
C LYS A 43 5.18 -6.29 13.80
N GLY A 44 4.25 -5.36 13.54
CA GLY A 44 4.08 -4.13 14.33
C GLY A 44 3.56 -4.36 15.75
N THR A 45 3.06 -5.56 16.08
CA THR A 45 2.60 -5.93 17.43
C THR A 45 3.59 -6.76 18.26
N THR A 46 4.55 -7.45 17.64
CA THR A 46 5.66 -8.10 18.35
C THR A 46 6.91 -7.23 18.30
N ILE A 47 7.00 -6.38 19.31
CA ILE A 47 8.21 -5.70 19.73
C ILE A 47 9.35 -6.72 19.78
N GLN A 48 10.34 -6.55 18.89
CA GLN A 48 11.68 -6.98 19.26
C GLN A 48 12.03 -6.18 20.51
N ALA A 49 12.04 -6.90 21.62
CA ALA A 49 12.44 -6.43 22.91
C ALA A 49 13.89 -5.97 22.82
N GLN A 50 14.11 -4.70 22.49
CA GLN A 50 15.34 -4.04 22.88
C GLN A 50 15.12 -2.55 23.07
N SER A 51 14.97 -2.20 24.35
CA SER A 51 15.32 -0.94 24.99
C SER A 51 14.16 -0.36 25.80
N GLU A 52 14.38 -0.22 27.11
CA GLU A 52 13.45 0.33 28.12
C GLU A 52 12.84 1.71 27.77
N LYS A 53 13.35 2.40 26.74
CA LYS A 53 12.74 3.65 26.22
C LYS A 53 11.62 3.43 25.18
N ALA A 54 11.38 2.18 24.76
CA ALA A 54 10.45 1.84 23.68
C ALA A 54 9.00 1.58 24.13
N SER A 55 8.66 1.60 25.42
CA SER A 55 7.33 1.18 25.88
C SER A 55 6.23 2.15 25.43
N VAL A 56 6.47 3.46 25.52
CA VAL A 56 5.47 4.48 25.13
C VAL A 56 5.29 4.49 23.62
N ALA A 57 6.39 4.50 22.85
CA ALA A 57 6.34 4.46 21.39
C ALA A 57 5.67 3.19 20.86
N THR A 58 5.89 2.05 21.53
CA THR A 58 5.21 0.77 21.25
C THR A 58 3.70 0.86 21.45
N ILE A 59 3.26 1.35 22.61
CA ILE A 59 1.85 1.43 22.96
C ILE A 59 1.14 2.37 21.99
N VAL A 60 1.77 3.53 21.70
CA VAL A 60 1.27 4.51 20.74
C VAL A 60 1.21 3.91 19.33
N GLY A 61 2.25 3.21 18.87
CA GLY A 61 2.26 2.54 17.57
C GLY A 61 1.17 1.49 17.41
N ARG A 62 0.88 0.72 18.47
CA ARG A 62 -0.21 -0.26 18.48
C ARG A 62 -1.58 0.42 18.38
N VAL A 63 -1.82 1.48 19.15
CA VAL A 63 -3.07 2.24 19.09
C VAL A 63 -3.27 2.86 17.71
N ILE A 64 -2.22 3.46 17.14
CA ILE A 64 -2.25 4.03 15.78
C ILE A 64 -2.62 2.97 14.74
N ASN A 65 -2.03 1.77 14.80
CA ASN A 65 -2.36 0.69 13.87
C ASN A 65 -3.83 0.25 13.96
N VAL A 66 -4.38 0.12 15.16
CA VAL A 66 -5.81 -0.21 15.35
C VAL A 66 -6.69 0.89 14.76
N VAL A 67 -6.38 2.15 15.04
CA VAL A 67 -7.16 3.29 14.51
C VAL A 67 -7.04 3.38 12.99
N LEU A 68 -5.84 3.21 12.41
CA LEU A 68 -5.65 3.20 10.95
C LEU A 68 -6.44 2.09 10.27
N SER A 69 -6.48 0.90 10.87
CA SER A 69 -7.28 -0.22 10.34
C SER A 69 -8.77 0.12 10.30
N PHE A 70 -9.28 0.76 11.36
CA PHE A 70 -10.67 1.19 11.43
C PHE A 70 -10.97 2.30 10.42
N VAL A 71 -10.09 3.28 10.27
CA VAL A 71 -10.21 4.37 9.29
C VAL A 71 -10.25 3.81 7.86
N GLY A 72 -9.40 2.82 7.53
CA GLY A 72 -9.40 2.17 6.22
C GLY A 72 -10.74 1.50 5.89
N VAL A 73 -11.36 0.83 6.87
CA VAL A 73 -12.69 0.21 6.69
C VAL A 73 -13.78 1.26 6.47
N VAL A 74 -13.77 2.36 7.24
CA VAL A 74 -14.71 3.47 7.05
C VAL A 74 -14.55 4.08 5.66
N PHE A 75 -13.32 4.24 5.19
CA PHE A 75 -13.02 4.75 3.86
C PHE A 75 -13.63 3.88 2.76
N LEU A 76 -13.49 2.56 2.87
CA LEU A 76 -14.07 1.61 1.93
C LEU A 76 -15.59 1.79 1.83
N ILE A 77 -16.27 1.95 2.97
CA ILE A 77 -17.72 2.17 3.02
C ILE A 77 -18.11 3.48 2.33
N LEU A 78 -17.35 4.56 2.56
CA LEU A 78 -17.58 5.87 1.92
C LEU A 78 -17.42 5.82 0.40
N ILE A 79 -16.41 5.11 -0.10
CA ILE A 79 -16.19 4.93 -1.54
C ILE A 79 -17.33 4.14 -2.17
N ILE A 80 -17.78 3.07 -1.52
CA ILE A 80 -18.93 2.28 -1.99
C ILE A 80 -20.19 3.14 -2.02
N TYR A 81 -20.47 3.90 -0.96
CA TYR A 81 -21.64 4.78 -0.87
C TYR A 81 -21.62 5.89 -1.93
N GLY A 82 -20.49 6.58 -2.10
CA GLY A 82 -20.32 7.59 -3.15
C GLY A 82 -20.44 6.99 -4.55
N GLY A 83 -19.92 5.77 -4.75
CA GLY A 83 -20.05 5.01 -6.00
C GLY A 83 -21.49 4.67 -6.34
N PHE A 84 -22.30 4.24 -5.36
CA PHE A 84 -23.73 3.99 -5.57
C PHE A 84 -24.49 5.26 -5.97
N ILE A 85 -24.21 6.39 -5.33
CA ILE A 85 -24.84 7.67 -5.68
C ILE A 85 -24.44 8.09 -7.10
N TRP A 86 -23.17 7.93 -7.47
CA TRP A 86 -22.70 8.27 -8.80
C TRP A 86 -23.33 7.39 -9.89
N MET A 87 -23.42 6.08 -9.65
CA MET A 87 -24.04 5.13 -10.58
C MET A 87 -25.55 5.33 -10.73
N THR A 88 -26.24 5.76 -9.66
CA THR A 88 -27.69 5.99 -9.68
C THR A 88 -28.08 7.42 -10.06
N ALA A 89 -27.11 8.30 -10.33
CA ALA A 89 -27.36 9.71 -10.63
C ALA A 89 -28.15 9.93 -11.93
N GLY A 90 -28.08 9.00 -12.90
CA GLY A 90 -28.92 9.02 -14.10
C GLY A 90 -28.84 10.31 -14.95
N GLY A 91 -27.77 11.10 -14.80
CA GLY A 91 -27.59 12.40 -15.47
C GLY A 91 -28.00 13.63 -14.64
N SER A 92 -28.47 13.47 -13.40
CA SER A 92 -28.69 14.59 -12.48
C SER A 92 -27.36 15.17 -12.00
N GLU A 93 -27.09 16.43 -12.35
CA GLU A 93 -25.87 17.15 -11.91
C GLU A 93 -25.78 17.24 -10.38
N GLU A 94 -26.91 17.34 -9.69
CA GLU A 94 -26.95 17.41 -8.21
C GLU A 94 -26.41 16.12 -7.58
N LYS A 95 -26.85 14.96 -8.08
CA LYS A 95 -26.41 13.64 -7.59
C LYS A 95 -24.95 13.38 -7.93
N VAL A 96 -24.51 13.78 -9.12
CA VAL A 96 -23.10 13.67 -9.53
C VAL A 96 -22.23 14.57 -8.65
N GLY A 97 -22.63 15.82 -8.41
CA GLY A 97 -21.93 16.75 -7.52
C GLY A 97 -21.85 16.23 -6.08
N GLN A 98 -22.93 15.63 -5.58
CA GLN A 98 -22.94 15.00 -4.26
C GLN A 98 -21.94 13.83 -4.16
N ALA A 99 -21.89 12.94 -5.17
CA ALA A 99 -20.92 11.85 -5.19
C ALA A 99 -19.47 12.35 -5.25
N ILE A 100 -19.20 13.36 -6.08
CA ILE A 100 -17.87 13.99 -6.17
C ILE A 100 -17.48 14.60 -4.82
N ASN A 101 -18.40 15.28 -4.12
CA ASN A 101 -18.14 15.83 -2.80
C ASN A 101 -17.80 14.75 -1.76
N ILE A 102 -18.44 13.58 -1.83
CA ILE A 102 -18.10 12.44 -0.96
C ILE A 102 -16.69 11.94 -1.26
N PHE A 103 -16.33 11.82 -2.55
CA PHE A 103 -14.99 11.38 -2.95
C PHE A 103 -13.90 12.38 -2.58
N THR A 104 -14.13 13.68 -2.74
CA THR A 104 -13.15 14.70 -2.36
C THR A 104 -12.98 14.76 -0.85
N ALA A 105 -14.06 14.71 -0.08
CA ALA A 105 -14.01 14.63 1.38
C ALA A 105 -13.24 13.39 1.87
N ALA A 106 -13.50 12.23 1.25
CA ALA A 106 -12.73 11.02 1.50
C ALA A 106 -11.25 11.25 1.16
N ALA A 107 -10.93 11.71 -0.06
CA ALA A 107 -9.56 11.95 -0.50
C ALA A 107 -8.76 12.85 0.46
N TYR A 108 -9.34 13.94 0.96
CA TYR A 108 -8.71 14.79 1.97
C TYR A 108 -8.43 14.05 3.28
N GLY A 109 -9.36 13.21 3.75
CA GLY A 109 -9.16 12.35 4.92
C GLY A 109 -7.98 11.39 4.75
N LEU A 110 -7.86 10.75 3.59
CA LEU A 110 -6.73 9.86 3.30
C LEU A 110 -5.41 10.64 3.20
N MET A 111 -5.43 11.82 2.57
CA MET A 111 -4.25 12.67 2.44
C MET A 111 -3.68 13.05 3.82
N ILE A 112 -4.55 13.42 4.77
CA ILE A 112 -4.14 13.76 6.14
C ILE A 112 -3.48 12.58 6.85
N VAL A 113 -4.05 11.37 6.72
CA VAL A 113 -3.50 10.16 7.35
C VAL A 113 -2.11 9.84 6.80
N ILE A 114 -1.95 9.90 5.48
CA ILE A 114 -0.66 9.66 4.82
C ILE A 114 0.35 10.73 5.24
N ALA A 115 -0.04 12.00 5.22
CA ALA A 115 0.83 13.11 5.61
C ALA A 115 1.29 12.97 7.07
N ALA A 116 0.39 12.63 7.99
CA ALA A 116 0.73 12.39 9.39
C ALA A 116 1.78 11.28 9.54
N PHE A 117 1.59 10.14 8.85
CA PHE A 117 2.54 9.03 8.89
C PHE A 117 3.92 9.43 8.34
N LEU A 118 3.95 10.14 7.21
CA LEU A 118 5.19 10.61 6.59
C LEU A 118 5.95 11.57 7.52
N ILE A 119 5.25 12.51 8.15
CA ILE A 119 5.83 13.47 9.09
C ILE A 119 6.41 12.75 10.31
N THR A 120 5.63 11.85 10.94
CA THR A 120 6.10 11.08 12.10
C THR A 120 7.36 10.27 11.76
N ARG A 121 7.36 9.60 10.60
CA ARG A 121 8.52 8.82 10.16
C ARG A 121 9.73 9.71 9.89
N TYR A 122 9.53 10.83 9.20
CA TYR A 122 10.59 11.78 8.88
C TYR A 122 11.28 12.31 10.13
N ILE A 123 10.51 12.76 11.12
CA ILE A 123 11.04 13.24 12.40
C ILE A 123 11.78 12.12 13.14
N GLY A 124 11.22 10.91 13.18
CA GLY A 124 11.86 9.75 13.79
C GLY A 124 13.23 9.45 13.17
N THR A 125 13.32 9.41 11.85
CA THR A 125 14.59 9.21 11.14
C THR A 125 15.56 10.37 11.29
N ALA A 126 15.07 11.62 11.30
CA ALA A 126 15.90 12.80 11.47
C ALA A 126 16.60 12.81 12.84
N LEU A 127 15.88 12.43 13.90
CA LEU A 127 16.45 12.31 15.25
C LEU A 127 17.52 11.21 15.33
N ILE A 128 17.27 10.04 14.71
CA ILE A 128 18.23 8.92 14.70
C ILE A 128 19.50 9.30 13.93
N ASN A 129 19.36 9.97 12.78
CA ASN A 129 20.50 10.39 11.97
C ASN A 129 21.33 11.50 12.64
N SER A 130 20.72 12.34 13.48
CA SER A 130 21.46 13.38 14.23
C SER A 130 22.29 12.85 15.41
N LEU A 131 22.12 11.58 15.77
CA LEU A 131 22.84 10.89 16.86
C LEU A 131 24.05 10.09 16.38
N GLN A 132 24.25 9.97 15.05
CA GLN A 132 25.47 9.45 14.42
C GLN A 132 26.35 10.60 13.91
#